data_AF-A0A6M2E726-F1
#
_entry.id   AF-A0A6M2E726-F1
#
_cell.length_a   1.000
_cell.length_b   1.000
_cell.length_c   1.000
_cell.angle_alpha   90.00
_cell.angle_beta   90.00
_cell.angle_gamma   90.00
#
_symmetry.space_group_name_H-M   'P 1'
#
loop_
_entity.id
_entity.type
_entity.pdbx_description
1 polymer ?
#
loop_
_entity_poly.entity_id
_entity_poly.type
_entity_poly.pdbx_seq_one_letter_code
_entity_poly.pdbx_strand_id
1 'polypeptide(L)'
;YRNQLNGELRTAKFRYFNNMLSERCRRNVHNQWDQLNKLLNRTSKAGITTIMKDGISISREELCNEFNNFFVNITKTLCYPSDTLVGYAYNTPCIPESLFMYPTHESEIVTVFQNLRNSRTEDKDGFQIKP
;
A
#
# COMPACT_ATOMS: atom_id res chain seq x y z
N TYR A 1 37.28 -6.33 14.99
CA TYR A 1 36.36 -7.43 14.63
C TYR A 1 34.91 -7.01 14.36
N ARG A 2 34.23 -6.25 15.23
CA ARG A 2 32.81 -5.85 15.00
C ARG A 2 32.54 -5.17 13.65
N ASN A 3 33.40 -4.24 13.23
CA ASN A 3 33.22 -3.51 11.96
C ASN A 3 33.43 -4.40 10.74
N GLN A 4 34.39 -5.34 10.83
CA GLN A 4 34.68 -6.30 9.77
C GLN A 4 33.54 -7.30 9.61
N LEU A 5 33.07 -7.87 10.72
CA LEU A 5 31.93 -8.79 10.74
C LEU A 5 30.66 -8.12 10.20
N ASN A 6 30.38 -6.88 10.60
CA ASN A 6 29.25 -6.12 10.06
C ASN A 6 29.38 -5.87 8.54
N GLY A 7 30.61 -5.64 8.05
CA GLY A 7 30.89 -5.50 6.63
C GLY A 7 30.64 -6.79 5.85
N GLU A 8 31.13 -7.92 6.35
CA GLU A 8 30.90 -9.24 5.77
C GLU A 8 29.41 -9.61 5.76
N LEU A 9 28.71 -9.34 6.86
CA LEU A 9 27.28 -9.64 6.99
C LEU A 9 26.43 -8.76 6.07
N ARG A 10 26.79 -7.49 5.88
CA ARG A 10 26.16 -6.60 4.90
C ARG A 10 26.39 -7.10 3.46
N THR A 11 27.60 -7.56 3.16
CA THR A 11 27.97 -8.09 1.84
C THR A 11 27.23 -9.39 1.54
N ALA A 12 27.17 -10.30 2.51
CA ALA A 12 26.44 -11.56 2.38
C ALA A 12 24.94 -11.32 2.15
N LYS A 13 24.31 -10.42 2.93
CA LYS A 13 22.90 -10.04 2.74
C LYS A 13 22.65 -9.46 1.36
N PHE A 14 23.51 -8.54 0.90
CA PHE A 14 23.40 -7.95 -0.43
C PHE A 14 23.44 -9.03 -1.52
N ARG A 15 24.42 -9.94 -1.45
CA ARG A 15 24.55 -11.05 -2.42
C ARG A 15 23.35 -11.98 -2.40
N TYR A 16 22.84 -12.33 -1.22
CA TYR A 16 21.66 -13.18 -1.07
C TYR A 16 20.45 -12.59 -1.80
N PHE A 17 20.10 -11.33 -1.53
CA PHE A 17 18.94 -10.70 -2.14
C PHE A 17 19.11 -10.44 -3.63
N ASN A 18 20.32 -10.06 -4.08
CA ASN A 18 20.59 -9.90 -5.52
C ASN A 18 20.46 -11.22 -6.28
N ASN A 19 20.91 -12.33 -5.71
CA ASN A 19 20.78 -13.65 -6.33
C ASN A 19 19.31 -14.11 -6.33
N MET A 20 18.58 -13.88 -5.25
CA MET A 20 17.16 -14.21 -5.12
C MET A 20 16.29 -13.42 -6.13
N LEU A 21 16.60 -12.14 -6.34
CA LEU A 21 15.88 -11.24 -7.26
C LEU A 21 16.60 -11.05 -8.60
N SER A 22 17.42 -12.03 -8.99
CA SER A 22 18.27 -11.99 -10.19
C SER A 22 17.46 -11.86 -11.51
N GLU A 23 18.19 -11.75 -12.62
CA GLU A 23 17.66 -11.59 -13.99
C GLU A 23 16.51 -12.54 -14.36
N ARG A 24 16.48 -13.75 -13.80
CA ARG A 24 15.38 -14.71 -14.01
C ARG A 24 14.03 -14.24 -13.46
N CYS A 25 14.04 -13.44 -12.38
CA CYS A 25 12.86 -12.82 -11.82
C CYS A 25 12.60 -11.44 -12.45
N ARG A 26 13.64 -10.70 -12.86
CA ARG A 26 13.49 -9.32 -13.41
C ARG A 26 12.60 -9.21 -14.64
N ARG A 27 12.56 -10.23 -15.49
CA ARG A 27 11.74 -10.22 -16.71
C ARG A 27 10.25 -10.43 -16.44
N ASN A 28 9.88 -10.90 -15.24
CA ASN A 28 8.49 -11.18 -14.91
C ASN A 28 8.14 -10.63 -13.52
N VAL A 29 7.44 -9.51 -13.52
CA VAL A 29 6.94 -8.81 -12.32
C VAL A 29 6.17 -9.74 -11.40
N HIS A 30 5.39 -10.70 -11.94
CA HIS A 30 4.66 -11.68 -11.14
C HIS A 30 5.60 -12.56 -10.31
N ASN A 31 6.69 -13.04 -10.91
CA ASN A 31 7.68 -13.87 -10.21
C ASN A 31 8.43 -13.06 -9.14
N GLN A 32 8.67 -11.77 -9.36
CA GLN A 32 9.26 -10.90 -8.34
C GLN A 32 8.34 -10.79 -7.11
N TRP A 33 7.04 -10.55 -7.33
CA TRP A 33 6.06 -10.47 -6.26
C TRP A 33 5.90 -11.78 -5.51
N ASP A 34 5.90 -12.92 -6.19
CA ASP A 34 5.84 -14.23 -5.54
C ASP A 34 7.06 -14.49 -4.63
N GLN A 35 8.27 -14.18 -5.11
CA GLN A 35 9.49 -14.28 -4.31
C GLN A 35 9.48 -13.32 -3.10
N LEU A 36 8.99 -12.10 -3.30
CA LEU A 36 8.88 -11.11 -2.23
C LEU A 36 7.84 -11.51 -1.19
N ASN A 37 6.70 -12.07 -1.61
CA ASN A 37 5.69 -12.59 -0.70
C ASN A 37 6.21 -13.79 0.10
N LYS A 38 6.98 -14.69 -0.52
CA LYS A 38 7.68 -15.78 0.18
C LYS A 38 8.67 -15.26 1.21
N LEU A 39 9.48 -14.27 0.85
CA LEU A 39 10.45 -13.66 1.75
C LEU A 39 9.79 -13.01 2.97
N LEU A 40 8.69 -12.28 2.74
CA LEU A 40 7.96 -11.57 3.78
C LEU A 40 6.96 -12.46 4.53
N ASN A 41 6.91 -13.76 4.20
CA ASN A 41 5.93 -14.71 4.71
C ASN A 41 4.47 -14.21 4.58
N ARG A 42 4.18 -13.49 3.48
CA ARG A 42 2.85 -12.97 3.15
C ARG A 42 2.01 -14.04 2.47
N THR A 43 1.84 -15.16 3.16
CA THR A 43 1.05 -16.32 2.70
C THR A 43 -0.44 -16.20 3.03
N SER A 44 -0.80 -15.23 3.88
CA SER A 44 -2.19 -15.00 4.28
C SER A 44 -3.00 -14.36 3.16
N LYS A 45 -3.82 -15.17 2.49
CA LYS A 45 -5.04 -14.73 1.82
C LYS A 45 -6.22 -14.95 2.77
N ALA A 46 -6.15 -14.44 3.99
CA ALA A 46 -7.33 -14.42 4.84
C ALA A 46 -8.32 -13.42 4.24
N GLY A 47 -9.36 -13.92 3.58
CA GLY A 47 -10.50 -13.09 3.21
C GLY A 47 -11.16 -12.54 4.47
N ILE A 48 -11.81 -11.38 4.37
CA ILE A 48 -12.62 -10.84 5.46
C ILE A 48 -13.79 -11.80 5.68
N THR A 49 -13.79 -12.54 6.78
CA THR A 49 -14.83 -13.52 7.11
C THR A 49 -15.94 -12.94 7.97
N THR A 50 -15.65 -11.85 8.67
CA THR A 50 -16.52 -11.24 9.68
C THR A 50 -16.30 -9.74 9.76
N ILE A 51 -17.35 -8.96 10.01
CA ILE A 51 -17.24 -7.54 10.41
C ILE A 51 -18.09 -7.30 11.65
N MET A 52 -17.72 -6.29 12.43
CA MET A 52 -18.51 -5.82 13.57
C MET A 52 -19.45 -4.72 13.10
N LYS A 53 -20.76 -4.92 13.29
CA LYS A 53 -21.80 -3.92 13.03
C LYS A 53 -22.69 -3.81 14.27
N ASP A 54 -22.80 -2.62 14.84
CA ASP A 54 -23.64 -2.33 16.02
C ASP A 54 -23.37 -3.25 17.23
N GLY A 55 -22.11 -3.64 17.43
CA GLY A 55 -21.69 -4.55 18.50
C GLY A 55 -21.91 -6.04 18.19
N ILE A 56 -22.43 -6.38 17.01
CA ILE A 56 -22.69 -7.76 16.56
C ILE A 56 -21.68 -8.14 15.48
N SER A 57 -21.05 -9.31 15.65
CA SER A 57 -20.18 -9.88 14.62
C SER A 57 -21.05 -10.57 13.57
N ILE A 58 -21.09 -10.02 12.36
CA ILE A 58 -21.82 -10.58 11.22
C ILE A 58 -20.85 -11.30 10.28
N SER A 59 -21.29 -12.40 9.69
CA SER A 59 -20.45 -13.29 8.88
C SER A 59 -21.20 -13.91 7.70
N ARG A 60 -20.46 -14.45 6.72
CA ARG A 60 -21.00 -15.25 5.61
C ARG A 60 -22.12 -14.53 4.83
N GLU A 61 -23.34 -15.05 4.86
CA GLU A 61 -24.47 -14.56 4.06
C GLU A 61 -24.95 -13.19 4.51
N GLU A 62 -25.01 -12.95 5.83
CA GLU A 62 -25.36 -11.65 6.39
C GLU A 62 -24.35 -10.58 5.99
N LEU A 63 -23.05 -10.94 5.97
CA LEU A 63 -21.99 -10.06 5.49
C LEU A 63 -22.21 -9.68 4.02
N CYS A 64 -22.48 -10.66 3.16
CA CYS A 64 -22.74 -10.41 1.73
C CYS A 64 -23.97 -9.51 1.54
N ASN A 65 -25.05 -9.77 2.26
CA ASN A 65 -26.28 -8.99 2.19
C ASN A 65 -26.05 -7.55 2.67
N GLU A 66 -25.28 -7.35 3.74
CA GLU A 66 -24.91 -6.03 4.23
C GLU A 66 -24.03 -5.26 3.23
N PHE A 67 -23.02 -5.91 2.63
CA PHE A 67 -22.22 -5.29 1.57
C PHE A 67 -23.07 -4.89 0.37
N ASN A 68 -23.97 -5.78 -0.09
CA ASN A 68 -24.87 -5.49 -1.19
C ASN A 68 -25.78 -4.30 -0.86
N ASN A 69 -26.39 -4.30 0.33
CA ASN A 69 -27.24 -3.22 0.80
C ASN A 69 -26.48 -1.89 0.88
N PHE A 70 -25.24 -1.91 1.36
CA PHE A 70 -24.38 -0.74 1.42
C PHE A 70 -24.13 -0.18 0.02
N PHE A 71 -23.61 -0.99 -0.92
CA PHE A 71 -23.25 -0.50 -2.25
C PHE A 71 -24.45 -0.12 -3.14
N VAL A 72 -25.61 -0.77 -2.97
CA VAL A 72 -26.83 -0.37 -3.68
C VAL A 72 -27.35 1.00 -3.19
N ASN A 73 -27.18 1.29 -1.90
CA ASN A 73 -27.74 2.50 -1.30
C ASN A 73 -26.74 3.66 -1.18
N ILE A 74 -25.43 3.42 -1.25
CA ILE A 74 -24.42 4.48 -1.13
C ILE A 74 -24.59 5.57 -2.20
N THR A 75 -25.04 5.18 -3.40
CA THR A 75 -25.30 6.11 -4.51
C THR A 75 -26.39 7.13 -4.18
N LYS A 76 -27.39 6.75 -3.37
CA LYS A 76 -28.45 7.66 -2.91
C LYS A 76 -27.91 8.72 -1.94
N THR A 77 -26.87 8.38 -1.19
CA THR A 77 -26.20 9.29 -0.24
C THR A 77 -25.13 10.14 -0.91
N LEU A 78 -24.52 9.65 -2.00
CA LEU A 78 -23.48 10.34 -2.76
C LEU A 78 -24.04 11.29 -3.83
N CYS A 79 -25.27 11.10 -4.29
CA CYS A 79 -25.99 12.05 -5.14
C CYS A 79 -26.49 13.25 -4.33
N TYR A 80 -25.58 14.09 -3.83
CA TYR A 80 -25.91 15.49 -3.55
C TYR A 80 -26.00 16.26 -4.89
N PRO A 81 -26.92 17.23 -5.02
CA PRO A 81 -27.07 18.01 -6.25
C PRO A 81 -25.75 18.75 -6.57
N SER A 82 -25.40 18.80 -7.86
CA SER A 82 -24.12 19.30 -8.42
C SER A 82 -23.77 20.76 -8.11
N ASP A 83 -24.61 21.47 -7.35
CA ASP A 83 -24.58 22.94 -7.30
C ASP A 83 -24.04 23.50 -5.97
N THR A 84 -23.51 22.65 -5.09
CA THR A 84 -22.74 23.12 -3.94
C THR A 84 -21.29 22.66 -4.06
N LEU A 85 -20.47 23.54 -4.63
CA LEU A 85 -19.00 23.56 -4.57
C LEU A 85 -18.47 23.73 -3.13
N VAL A 86 -19.16 23.20 -2.12
CA VAL A 86 -18.62 23.11 -0.77
C VAL A 86 -17.78 21.85 -0.79
N GLY A 87 -16.48 22.07 -0.97
CA GLY A 87 -15.48 21.06 -1.30
C GLY A 87 -15.68 19.77 -0.52
N TYR A 88 -15.42 18.65 -1.21
CA TYR A 88 -15.33 17.29 -0.70
C TYR A 88 -14.59 17.27 0.65
N ALA A 89 -15.29 17.59 1.72
CA ALA A 89 -14.80 17.46 3.06
C ALA A 89 -14.82 15.96 3.29
N TYR A 90 -13.67 15.35 3.10
CA TYR A 90 -13.38 13.96 3.42
C TYR A 90 -13.58 13.76 4.93
N ASN A 91 -14.83 13.78 5.36
CA ASN A 91 -15.28 13.47 6.71
C ASN A 91 -15.42 11.96 6.85
N THR A 92 -14.46 11.20 6.31
CA THR A 92 -14.35 9.80 6.65
C THR A 92 -13.85 9.76 8.10
N PRO A 93 -14.59 9.13 9.03
CA PRO A 93 -14.16 9.05 10.42
C PRO A 93 -12.80 8.37 10.48
N CYS A 94 -11.88 8.97 11.25
CA CYS A 94 -10.57 8.38 11.49
C CYS A 94 -10.77 7.00 12.15
N ILE A 95 -10.32 5.94 11.50
CA ILE A 95 -10.35 4.58 12.04
C ILE A 95 -9.03 4.38 12.80
N PRO A 96 -9.04 4.27 14.14
CA PRO A 96 -7.82 4.27 14.96
C PRO A 96 -6.83 3.13 14.63
N GLU A 97 -7.34 2.02 14.08
CA GLU A 97 -6.56 0.83 13.72
C GLU A 97 -6.28 0.73 12.21
N SER A 98 -6.49 1.81 11.45
CA SER A 98 -6.22 1.86 10.02
C SER A 98 -5.25 2.99 9.68
N LEU A 99 -4.49 2.82 8.60
CA LEU A 99 -3.69 3.91 8.05
C LEU A 99 -4.63 4.94 7.45
N PHE A 100 -4.77 6.07 8.11
CA PHE A 100 -5.56 7.20 7.63
C PHE A 100 -4.63 8.36 7.27
N MET A 101 -4.71 8.82 6.02
CA MET A 101 -3.95 9.99 5.57
C MET A 101 -4.86 11.20 5.62
N TYR A 102 -4.37 12.28 6.21
CA TYR A 102 -5.04 13.59 6.13
C TYR A 102 -4.93 14.14 4.70
N PRO A 103 -5.89 14.98 4.28
CA PRO A 103 -5.77 15.71 3.02
C PRO A 103 -4.42 16.42 2.94
N THR A 104 -3.67 16.18 1.88
CA THR A 104 -2.35 16.77 1.66
C THR A 104 -2.48 18.14 1.01
N HIS A 105 -1.77 19.14 1.52
CA HIS A 105 -1.71 20.47 0.93
C HIS A 105 -0.65 20.56 -0.19
N GLU A 106 -0.84 21.43 -1.18
CA GLU A 106 0.08 21.60 -2.31
C GLU A 106 1.51 21.90 -1.85
N SER A 107 1.66 22.78 -0.85
CA SER A 107 2.97 23.12 -0.28
C SER A 107 3.70 21.92 0.33
N GLU A 108 2.97 20.95 0.89
CA GLU A 108 3.57 19.71 1.41
C GLU A 108 4.12 18.86 0.27
N ILE A 109 3.37 18.74 -0.82
CA ILE A 109 3.79 18.02 -2.03
C ILE A 109 5.09 18.66 -2.56
N VAL A 110 5.09 19.98 -2.77
CA VAL A 110 6.27 20.71 -3.27
C VAL A 110 7.47 20.52 -2.33
N THR A 111 7.26 20.63 -1.02
CA THR A 111 8.32 20.47 -0.02
C THR A 111 8.90 19.05 -0.06
N VAL A 112 8.05 18.02 -0.20
CA VAL A 112 8.53 16.63 -0.32
C VAL A 112 9.39 16.47 -1.55
N PHE A 113 8.95 16.93 -2.72
CA PHE A 113 9.72 16.79 -3.96
C PHE A 113 11.06 17.55 -3.92
N GLN A 114 11.09 18.74 -3.32
CA GLN A 114 12.34 19.51 -3.16
C GLN A 114 13.35 18.82 -2.23
N ASN A 115 12.89 18.03 -1.27
CA ASN A 115 13.75 17.36 -0.29
C ASN A 115 14.11 15.92 -0.68
N LEU A 116 13.60 15.40 -1.80
CA LEU A 116 13.97 14.07 -2.28
C LEU A 116 15.44 14.06 -2.71
N ARG A 117 16.22 13.16 -2.09
CA ARG A 117 17.59 12.90 -2.55
C ARG A 117 17.57 12.20 -3.90
N ASN A 118 18.44 12.64 -4.80
CA ASN A 118 18.66 11.98 -6.08
C ASN A 118 18.97 10.50 -5.85
N SER A 119 18.06 9.63 -6.31
CA SER A 119 18.30 8.20 -6.23
C SER A 119 19.46 7.81 -7.13
N ARG A 120 20.28 6.86 -6.70
CA ARG A 120 21.32 6.22 -7.52
C ARG A 120 20.80 4.99 -8.27
N THR A 121 19.52 4.65 -8.10
CA THR A 121 18.90 3.49 -8.73
C THR A 121 18.30 3.86 -10.08
N GLU A 122 18.55 3.03 -11.07
CA GLU A 122 17.91 3.07 -12.39
C GLU A 122 16.56 2.36 -12.34
N ASP A 123 15.64 2.76 -13.21
CA ASP A 123 14.38 2.05 -13.44
C ASP A 123 14.61 0.74 -14.23
N LYS A 124 13.52 0.06 -14.59
CA LYS A 124 13.58 -1.22 -15.34
C LYS A 124 14.18 -1.10 -16.74
N ASP A 125 14.19 0.10 -17.32
CA ASP A 125 14.67 0.41 -18.66
C ASP A 125 16.06 1.10 -18.62
N GLY A 126 16.65 1.22 -17.42
CA GLY A 126 17.98 1.82 -17.23
C GLY A 126 17.96 3.35 -17.08
N PHE A 127 16.79 3.98 -16.95
CA PHE A 127 16.70 5.42 -16.76
C PHE A 127 16.83 5.80 -15.30
N GLN A 128 17.66 6.81 -15.04
CA GLN A 128 17.77 7.45 -13.74
C GLN A 128 17.05 8.79 -13.80
N ILE A 129 15.83 8.83 -13.26
CA ILE A 129 15.05 10.07 -13.16
C ILE A 129 15.63 10.93 -12.03
N LYS A 130 16.05 12.15 -12.37
CA LYS A 130 16.43 13.18 -11.41
C LYS A 130 15.26 14.17 -11.28
N PRO A 131 14.94 14.64 -10.06
CA PRO A 131 13.97 15.71 -9.85
C PRO A 131 14.40 16.99 -10.57
#